data_AF-A0A239IKE8-F1
#
_entry.id   AF-A0A239IKE8-F1
#
_cell.length_a   1.000
_cell.length_b   1.000
_cell.length_c   1.000
_cell.angle_alpha   90.00
_cell.angle_beta   90.00
_cell.angle_gamma   90.00
#
_symmetry.space_group_name_H-M   'P 1'
#
loop_
_entity.id
_entity.type
_entity.pdbx_description
1 polymer ?
#
loop_
_entity_poly.entity_id
_entity_poly.type
_entity_poly.pdbx_seq_one_letter_code
_entity_poly.pdbx_strand_id
1 'polypeptide(L)'
;MTNPVVDWSPADHPEAIALSEIQWWQRTAELALLRMDDPDDDRISWFSSRQIDARQLVIALRQLLYAVALIDGHLRKLGLDQALRDVTQAQDAFKQALPGLADVRNALVHFDKWALGDGRGPQKRRVDAGAPAREVASEYWGFEYDPGCRHHFSWPPNPLGERRSPSRRATRGSRVSGCPRGRPRECRQTGADVKSALIAGGLSTSDGSSLTRLIVGSDNKLRLSLRADGHAEQRDRGSLANRIVGALRAADIRLLSHETPDELDVVGQLASGRALICEIVPR
;
A
#
# COMPACT_ATOMS: atom_id res chain seq x y z
N MET A 1 -20.39 37.23 -24.15
CA MET A 1 -20.87 36.70 -22.86
C MET A 1 -19.67 36.16 -22.11
N THR A 2 -19.06 36.97 -21.26
CA THR A 2 -17.98 36.55 -20.36
C THR A 2 -18.60 35.69 -19.28
N ASN A 3 -18.22 34.41 -19.21
CA ASN A 3 -18.58 33.56 -18.08
C ASN A 3 -18.15 34.29 -16.80
N PRO A 4 -19.07 34.52 -15.83
CA PRO A 4 -18.64 35.05 -14.55
C PRO A 4 -17.60 34.10 -14.00
N VAL A 5 -16.42 34.64 -13.66
CA VAL A 5 -15.37 33.88 -12.98
C VAL A 5 -16.04 33.30 -11.74
N VAL A 6 -16.19 31.98 -11.71
CA VAL A 6 -16.70 31.28 -10.54
C VAL A 6 -15.66 31.48 -9.45
N ASP A 7 -15.98 32.35 -8.50
CA ASP A 7 -15.15 32.64 -7.33
C ASP A 7 -15.21 31.43 -6.40
N TRP A 8 -14.43 30.41 -6.74
CA TRP A 8 -14.32 29.18 -5.97
C TRP A 8 -13.16 29.29 -4.99
N SER A 9 -13.43 29.02 -3.71
CA SER A 9 -12.41 28.96 -2.65
C SER A 9 -12.43 27.61 -1.93
N PRO A 10 -11.25 27.04 -1.64
CA PRO A 10 -11.13 25.89 -0.73
C PRO A 10 -11.80 26.09 0.63
N ALA A 11 -11.88 27.34 1.10
CA ALA A 11 -12.49 27.67 2.38
C ALA A 11 -14.02 27.47 2.39
N ASP A 12 -14.66 27.59 1.22
CA ASP A 12 -16.11 27.46 1.05
C ASP A 12 -16.53 26.01 0.77
N HIS A 13 -15.58 25.17 0.35
CA HIS A 13 -15.78 23.76 0.00
C HIS A 13 -14.85 22.80 0.78
N PRO A 14 -14.86 22.83 2.12
CA PRO A 14 -14.01 21.97 2.94
C PRO A 14 -14.23 20.47 2.68
N GLU A 15 -15.41 20.06 2.23
CA GLU A 15 -15.74 18.71 1.80
C GLU A 15 -14.98 18.26 0.56
N ALA A 16 -14.80 19.15 -0.42
CA ALA A 16 -14.05 18.86 -1.64
C ALA A 16 -12.55 18.69 -1.34
N ILE A 17 -12.02 19.57 -0.49
CA ILE A 17 -10.64 19.47 0.00
C ILE A 17 -10.44 18.19 0.80
N ALA A 18 -11.34 17.89 1.73
CA ALA A 18 -11.26 16.67 2.52
C ALA A 18 -11.26 15.41 1.65
N LEU A 19 -12.12 15.34 0.63
CA LEU A 19 -12.18 14.20 -0.27
C LEU A 19 -10.87 14.06 -1.07
N SER A 20 -10.34 15.15 -1.60
CA SER A 20 -9.06 15.16 -2.32
C SER A 20 -7.91 14.70 -1.42
N GLU A 21 -7.81 15.24 -0.21
CA GLU A 21 -6.78 14.87 0.76
C GLU A 21 -6.91 13.41 1.20
N ILE A 22 -8.13 12.93 1.47
CA ILE A 22 -8.37 11.51 1.79
C ILE A 22 -7.84 10.61 0.67
N GLN A 23 -8.16 10.92 -0.58
CA GLN A 23 -7.69 10.14 -1.71
C GLN A 23 -6.16 10.15 -1.81
N TRP A 24 -5.54 11.32 -1.69
CA TRP A 24 -4.09 11.47 -1.77
C TRP A 24 -3.37 10.68 -0.68
N TRP A 25 -3.79 10.83 0.58
CA TRP A 25 -3.16 10.15 1.71
C TRP A 25 -3.45 8.65 1.73
N GLN A 26 -4.61 8.22 1.22
CA GLN A 26 -4.89 6.80 1.03
C GLN A 26 -3.95 6.18 0.00
N ARG A 27 -3.69 6.86 -1.14
CA ARG A 27 -2.71 6.39 -2.13
C ARG A 27 -1.29 6.41 -1.60
N THR A 28 -0.94 7.41 -0.81
CA THR A 28 0.37 7.49 -0.16
C THR A 28 0.58 6.31 0.80
N ALA A 29 -0.42 5.98 1.62
CA ALA A 29 -0.35 4.84 2.53
C ALA A 29 -0.25 3.50 1.77
N GLU A 30 -1.03 3.34 0.70
CA GLU A 30 -0.96 2.14 -0.17
C GLU A 30 0.41 1.97 -0.80
N LEU A 31 0.98 3.06 -1.34
CA LEU A 31 2.29 3.03 -1.97
C LEU A 31 3.38 2.69 -0.96
N ALA A 32 3.34 3.29 0.24
CA ALA A 32 4.30 2.99 1.30
C ALA A 32 4.24 1.51 1.70
N LEU A 33 3.03 0.94 1.89
CA LEU A 33 2.86 -0.48 2.20
C LEU A 33 3.45 -1.39 1.11
N LEU A 34 3.18 -1.08 -0.17
CA LEU A 34 3.71 -1.86 -1.29
C LEU A 34 5.24 -1.81 -1.34
N ARG A 35 5.84 -0.62 -1.15
CA ARG A 35 7.30 -0.45 -1.15
C ARG A 35 7.97 -1.11 0.05
N MET A 36 7.29 -1.16 1.20
CA MET A 36 7.77 -1.90 2.36
C MET A 36 7.77 -3.43 2.13
N ASP A 37 6.88 -3.95 1.29
CA ASP A 37 6.81 -5.37 0.92
C ASP A 37 7.80 -5.76 -0.20
N ASP A 38 8.19 -4.80 -1.05
CA ASP A 38 9.17 -5.00 -2.12
C ASP A 38 10.61 -5.13 -1.56
N PRO A 39 11.54 -5.78 -2.30
CA PRO A 39 12.97 -5.77 -1.95
C PRO A 39 13.46 -4.35 -1.65
N ASP A 40 14.42 -4.25 -0.71
CA ASP A 40 14.98 -2.95 -0.36
C ASP A 40 15.69 -2.31 -1.56
N ASP A 41 15.78 -0.99 -1.55
CA ASP A 41 16.41 -0.24 -2.64
C ASP A 41 17.93 -0.31 -2.53
N ASP A 42 18.53 -1.20 -3.34
CA ASP A 42 19.99 -1.44 -3.35
C ASP A 42 20.82 -0.20 -3.72
N ARG A 43 20.19 0.87 -4.24
CA ARG A 43 20.87 2.16 -4.48
C ARG A 43 21.25 2.86 -3.17
N ILE A 44 20.63 2.51 -2.04
CA ILE A 44 20.91 3.05 -0.71
C ILE A 44 21.43 1.91 0.19
N SER A 45 22.69 1.54 0.01
CA SER A 45 23.26 0.34 0.66
C SER A 45 23.52 0.45 2.17
N TRP A 46 23.56 1.67 2.72
CA TRP A 46 23.85 1.93 4.13
C TRP A 46 22.58 2.15 4.97
N PHE A 47 21.40 2.22 4.35
CA PHE A 47 20.15 2.53 5.02
C PHE A 47 18.95 1.92 4.29
N SER A 48 18.08 1.25 5.05
CA SER A 48 16.89 0.62 4.47
C SER A 48 15.87 1.65 4.01
N SER A 49 15.56 1.67 2.70
CA SER A 49 14.53 2.54 2.13
C SER A 49 13.15 2.28 2.75
N ARG A 50 12.90 1.05 3.22
CA ARG A 50 11.68 0.69 3.94
C ARG A 50 11.49 1.46 5.24
N GLN A 51 12.55 1.97 5.87
CA GLN A 51 12.44 2.85 7.04
C GLN A 51 11.85 4.23 6.66
N ILE A 52 12.16 4.74 5.47
CA ILE A 52 11.55 5.97 4.95
C ILE A 52 10.06 5.72 4.68
N ASP A 53 9.75 4.63 3.99
CA ASP A 53 8.36 4.28 3.67
C ASP A 53 7.53 4.04 4.94
N ALA A 54 8.11 3.41 5.97
CA ALA A 54 7.49 3.23 7.28
C ALA A 54 7.15 4.57 7.97
N ARG A 55 8.07 5.53 7.95
CA ARG A 55 7.80 6.89 8.49
C ARG A 55 6.71 7.58 7.67
N GLN A 56 6.78 7.48 6.34
CA GLN A 56 5.79 8.08 5.46
C GLN A 56 4.39 7.49 5.67
N LEU A 57 4.30 6.18 5.91
CA LEU A 57 3.05 5.51 6.23
C LEU A 57 2.43 6.07 7.51
N VAL A 58 3.21 6.26 8.58
CA VAL A 58 2.72 6.88 9.83
C VAL A 58 2.15 8.28 9.56
N ILE A 59 2.85 9.10 8.77
CA ILE A 59 2.35 10.43 8.39
C ILE A 59 1.05 10.32 7.60
N ALA A 60 1.01 9.48 6.56
CA ALA A 60 -0.16 9.31 5.70
C ALA A 60 -1.40 8.86 6.49
N LEU A 61 -1.24 7.86 7.36
CA LEU A 61 -2.32 7.38 8.23
C LEU A 61 -2.83 8.48 9.18
N ARG A 62 -1.93 9.35 9.69
CA ARG A 62 -2.34 10.46 10.54
C ARG A 62 -3.07 11.56 9.75
N GLN A 63 -2.67 11.81 8.50
CA GLN A 63 -3.29 12.81 7.64
C GLN A 63 -4.71 12.44 7.23
N LEU A 64 -5.02 11.15 7.05
CA LEU A 64 -6.39 10.68 6.87
C LEU A 64 -7.32 11.17 8.00
N LEU A 65 -6.86 11.13 9.25
CA LEU A 65 -7.64 11.62 10.40
C LEU A 65 -7.80 13.15 10.40
N TYR A 66 -6.88 13.91 9.80
CA TYR A 66 -7.00 15.36 9.68
C TYR A 66 -8.00 15.75 8.61
N ALA A 67 -8.00 15.06 7.47
CA ALA A 67 -8.99 15.29 6.42
C ALA A 67 -10.42 14.97 6.91
N VAL A 68 -10.59 13.94 7.74
CA VAL A 68 -11.89 13.65 8.39
C VAL A 68 -12.38 14.79 9.29
N ALA A 69 -11.48 15.53 9.96
CA ALA A 69 -11.87 16.65 10.81
C ALA A 69 -12.48 17.83 10.02
N LEU A 70 -12.09 17.99 8.74
CA LEU A 70 -12.71 18.98 7.84
C LEU A 70 -14.16 18.60 7.51
N ILE A 71 -14.42 17.31 7.31
CA ILE A 71 -15.77 16.77 7.05
C ILE A 71 -16.65 16.93 8.30
N ASP A 72 -16.12 16.58 9.47
CA ASP A 72 -16.82 16.70 10.76
C ASP A 72 -17.34 18.13 11.00
N GLY A 73 -16.47 19.14 10.83
CA GLY A 73 -16.85 20.54 10.98
C GLY A 73 -17.94 20.98 10.00
N HIS A 74 -17.93 20.46 8.76
CA HIS A 74 -18.94 20.77 7.75
C HIS A 74 -20.28 20.07 8.02
N LEU A 75 -20.27 18.77 8.38
CA LEU A 75 -21.48 18.02 8.72
C LEU A 75 -22.23 18.64 9.92
N ARG A 76 -21.49 19.12 10.93
CA ARG A 76 -22.08 19.86 12.07
C ARG A 76 -22.79 21.13 11.62
N LYS A 77 -22.19 21.92 10.72
CA LYS A 77 -22.80 23.15 10.19
C LYS A 77 -24.09 22.87 9.42
N LEU A 78 -24.16 21.74 8.73
CA LEU A 78 -25.34 21.31 7.97
C LEU A 78 -26.40 20.59 8.82
N GLY A 79 -26.14 20.31 10.11
CA GLY A 79 -27.06 19.57 10.97
C GLY A 79 -27.26 18.10 10.57
N LEU A 80 -26.27 17.49 9.91
CA LEU A 80 -26.34 16.11 9.41
C LEU A 80 -25.90 15.10 10.48
N ASP A 81 -26.69 14.98 11.54
CA ASP A 81 -26.32 14.24 12.76
C ASP A 81 -26.03 12.75 12.52
N GLN A 82 -26.74 12.10 11.61
CA GLN A 82 -26.49 10.68 11.32
C GLN A 82 -25.14 10.48 10.63
N ALA A 83 -24.84 11.27 9.60
CA ALA A 83 -23.56 11.21 8.90
C ALA A 83 -22.40 11.53 9.86
N LEU A 84 -22.60 12.48 10.77
CA LEU A 84 -21.65 12.82 11.82
C LEU A 84 -21.36 11.63 12.76
N ARG A 85 -22.40 10.91 13.20
CA ARG A 85 -22.24 9.69 14.00
C ARG A 85 -21.46 8.61 13.25
N ASP A 86 -21.79 8.39 11.98
CA ASP A 86 -21.13 7.36 11.15
C ASP A 86 -19.63 7.66 10.97
N VAL A 87 -19.30 8.93 10.69
CA VAL A 87 -17.91 9.40 10.57
C VAL A 87 -17.16 9.25 11.90
N THR A 88 -17.80 9.63 13.02
CA THR A 88 -17.20 9.50 14.36
C THR A 88 -16.89 8.04 14.68
N GLN A 89 -17.85 7.13 14.42
CA GLN A 89 -17.67 5.70 14.63
C GLN A 89 -16.52 5.13 13.77
N ALA A 90 -16.42 5.54 12.50
CA ALA A 90 -15.34 5.12 11.62
C ALA A 90 -13.98 5.65 12.11
N GLN A 91 -13.93 6.90 12.58
CA GLN A 91 -12.73 7.51 13.13
C GLN A 91 -12.23 6.76 14.39
N ASP A 92 -13.16 6.38 15.27
CA ASP A 92 -12.83 5.65 16.49
C ASP A 92 -12.36 4.22 16.19
N ALA A 93 -13.02 3.53 15.27
CA ALA A 93 -12.55 2.22 14.78
C ALA A 93 -11.13 2.31 14.19
N PHE A 94 -10.83 3.38 13.44
CA PHE A 94 -9.49 3.61 12.89
C PHE A 94 -8.44 3.84 13.98
N LYS A 95 -8.74 4.68 14.99
CA LYS A 95 -7.83 4.93 16.12
C LYS A 95 -7.60 3.66 16.95
N GLN A 96 -8.63 2.83 17.13
CA GLN A 96 -8.53 1.55 17.84
C GLN A 96 -7.67 0.54 17.09
N ALA A 97 -7.75 0.52 15.76
CA ALA A 97 -6.90 -0.35 14.93
C ALA A 97 -5.43 0.07 14.91
N LEU A 98 -5.14 1.34 15.22
CA LEU A 98 -3.80 1.93 15.17
C LEU A 98 -3.47 2.64 16.51
N PRO A 99 -3.43 1.89 17.62
CA PRO A 99 -3.15 2.47 18.94
C PRO A 99 -1.78 3.16 18.91
N GLY A 100 -1.64 4.34 19.51
CA GLY A 100 -0.33 5.03 19.58
C GLY A 100 0.12 5.75 18.30
N LEU A 101 -0.60 5.66 17.18
CA LEU A 101 -0.25 6.35 15.93
C LEU A 101 0.01 7.85 16.12
N ALA A 102 -0.79 8.51 16.97
CA ALA A 102 -0.63 9.93 17.26
C ALA A 102 0.71 10.24 17.96
N ASP A 103 1.13 9.37 18.89
CA ASP A 103 2.37 9.53 19.64
C ASP A 103 3.58 9.29 18.73
N VAL A 104 3.56 8.22 17.93
CA VAL A 104 4.62 7.95 16.94
C VAL A 104 4.76 9.10 15.96
N ARG A 105 3.65 9.60 15.40
CA ARG A 105 3.68 10.76 14.51
C ARG A 105 4.27 11.98 15.20
N ASN A 106 3.81 12.29 16.41
CA ASN A 106 4.28 13.46 17.14
C ASN A 106 5.80 13.41 17.36
N ALA A 107 6.33 12.22 17.65
CA ALA A 107 7.75 12.06 17.84
C ALA A 107 8.56 12.12 16.54
N LEU A 108 8.02 11.62 15.42
CA LEU A 108 8.63 11.78 14.10
C LEU A 108 8.67 13.25 13.66
N VAL A 109 7.59 14.00 13.90
CA VAL A 109 7.47 15.40 13.44
C VAL A 109 8.19 16.37 14.39
N HIS A 110 8.17 16.12 15.70
CA HIS A 110 8.77 16.96 16.72
C HIS A 110 10.01 16.29 17.32
N PHE A 111 10.83 15.65 16.48
CA PHE A 111 11.98 14.87 16.93
C PHE A 111 12.93 15.69 17.79
N ASP A 112 13.04 16.99 17.55
CA ASP A 112 13.86 17.93 18.32
C ASP A 112 13.42 17.99 19.80
N LYS A 113 12.11 18.09 20.05
CA LYS A 113 11.55 18.11 21.41
C LYS A 113 11.64 16.74 22.05
N TRP A 114 11.33 15.69 21.29
CA TRP A 114 11.33 14.33 21.82
C TRP A 114 12.75 13.84 22.14
N ALA A 115 13.76 14.23 21.36
CA ALA A 115 15.18 13.95 21.64
C ALA A 115 15.66 14.56 22.96
N LEU A 116 15.07 15.69 23.37
CA LEU A 116 15.47 16.44 24.56
C LEU A 116 14.63 16.07 25.80
N GLY A 117 13.61 15.22 25.67
CA GLY A 117 12.68 14.90 26.76
C GLY A 117 11.54 15.91 26.93
N ASP A 118 11.44 16.89 26.03
CA ASP A 118 10.43 17.97 26.04
C ASP A 118 9.21 17.65 25.15
N GLY A 119 9.10 16.43 24.63
CA GLY A 119 7.99 15.98 23.81
C GLY A 119 6.70 15.86 24.61
N ARG A 120 5.56 15.84 23.90
CA ARG A 120 4.21 15.80 24.51
C ARG A 120 3.73 14.37 24.78
N GLY A 121 2.59 14.25 25.46
CA GLY A 121 1.90 12.97 25.63
C GLY A 121 2.59 12.06 26.65
N PRO A 122 2.85 10.77 26.33
CA PRO A 122 3.47 9.84 27.26
C PRO A 122 4.82 10.30 27.83
N GLN A 123 5.65 10.95 27.01
CA GLN A 123 6.97 11.45 27.43
C GLN A 123 6.84 12.53 28.51
N LYS A 124 6.10 13.61 28.21
CA LYS A 124 5.80 14.68 29.18
C LYS A 124 5.20 14.15 30.48
N ARG A 125 4.26 13.21 30.42
CA ARG A 125 3.65 12.64 31.63
C ARG A 125 4.66 11.97 32.56
N ARG A 126 5.70 11.33 32.01
CA ARG A 126 6.76 10.71 32.82
C ARG A 126 7.71 11.74 33.41
N VAL A 127 8.07 12.76 32.63
CA VAL A 127 8.90 13.87 33.13
C VAL A 127 8.17 14.65 34.23
N ASP A 128 6.89 14.98 34.01
CA ASP A 128 6.04 15.65 35.00
C ASP A 128 5.82 14.78 36.25
N ALA A 129 5.93 13.44 36.15
CA ALA A 129 5.91 12.51 37.27
C ALA A 129 7.27 12.36 37.98
N GLY A 130 8.28 13.14 37.59
CA GLY A 130 9.60 13.19 38.24
C GLY A 130 10.67 12.29 37.62
N ALA A 131 10.41 11.62 36.51
CA ALA A 131 11.44 10.85 35.82
C ALA A 131 12.47 11.78 35.14
N PRO A 132 13.78 11.45 35.14
CA PRO A 132 14.78 12.30 34.51
C PRO A 132 14.55 12.44 32.99
N ALA A 133 14.45 13.68 32.51
CA ALA A 133 14.11 13.97 31.10
C ALA A 133 15.02 13.25 30.09
N ARG A 134 16.32 13.13 30.39
CA ARG A 134 17.29 12.42 29.54
C ARG A 134 17.02 10.91 29.46
N GLU A 135 16.67 10.28 30.57
CA GLU A 135 16.36 8.84 30.61
C GLU A 135 15.06 8.58 29.83
N VAL A 136 14.04 9.38 30.10
CA VAL A 136 12.78 9.34 29.34
C VAL A 136 13.05 9.59 27.86
N ALA A 137 13.86 10.58 27.48
CA ALA A 137 14.22 10.83 26.09
C ALA A 137 14.83 9.60 25.42
N SER A 138 15.78 8.94 26.06
CA SER A 138 16.40 7.72 25.53
C SER A 138 15.41 6.57 25.31
N GLU A 139 14.38 6.48 26.14
CA GLU A 139 13.32 5.46 26.03
C GLU A 139 12.25 5.78 24.99
N TYR A 140 12.14 7.02 24.53
CA TYR A 140 11.25 7.40 23.42
C TYR A 140 12.07 7.75 22.17
N TRP A 141 13.37 7.47 22.18
CA TRP A 141 14.26 7.72 21.06
C TRP A 141 14.42 6.45 20.24
N GLY A 142 14.05 6.54 18.95
CA GLY A 142 14.15 5.44 18.01
C GLY A 142 12.81 5.09 17.38
N PHE A 143 12.67 5.43 16.11
CA PHE A 143 11.68 4.80 15.24
C PHE A 143 12.41 3.76 14.41
N GLU A 144 11.97 2.50 14.50
CA GLU A 144 12.50 1.43 13.69
C GLU A 144 11.36 0.57 13.14
N TYR A 145 11.47 0.25 11.87
CA TYR A 145 10.65 -0.73 11.19
C TYR A 145 11.42 -2.05 11.08
N ASP A 146 10.84 -3.15 11.56
CA ASP A 146 11.42 -4.48 11.37
C ASP A 146 10.74 -5.17 10.17
N PRO A 147 11.44 -5.37 9.04
CA PRO A 147 10.87 -6.07 7.89
C PRO A 147 10.62 -7.57 8.13
N GLY A 148 11.28 -8.19 9.12
CA GLY A 148 11.08 -9.59 9.49
C GLY A 148 9.74 -9.83 10.18
N CYS A 149 9.23 -8.82 10.88
CA CYS A 149 7.92 -8.82 11.52
C CYS A 149 6.95 -8.00 10.67
N ARG A 150 6.29 -8.61 9.67
CA ARG A 150 5.37 -7.95 8.72
C ARG A 150 4.57 -6.79 9.34
N HIS A 151 4.87 -5.56 8.88
CA HIS A 151 4.24 -4.30 9.31
C HIS A 151 4.29 -4.03 10.83
N HIS A 152 5.30 -4.54 11.51
CA HIS A 152 5.57 -4.22 12.91
C HIS A 152 6.44 -2.96 12.98
N PHE A 153 6.00 -1.99 13.78
CA PHE A 153 6.77 -0.78 14.07
C PHE A 153 7.16 -0.81 15.55
N SER A 154 8.46 -0.75 15.83
CA SER A 154 8.94 -0.50 17.19
C SER A 154 8.98 1.01 17.40
N TRP A 155 8.16 1.46 18.35
CA TRP A 155 8.25 2.78 18.94
C TRP A 155 8.29 2.60 20.46
N PRO A 156 9.40 2.90 21.13
CA PRO A 156 9.50 2.62 22.55
C PRO A 156 8.67 3.64 23.38
N PRO A 157 8.16 3.26 24.57
CA PRO A 157 8.36 2.00 25.28
C PRO A 157 7.37 0.89 24.91
N ASN A 158 6.43 1.11 23.98
CA ASN A 158 5.42 0.10 23.60
C ASN A 158 5.40 -0.12 22.08
N PRO A 159 5.85 -1.30 21.59
CA PRO A 159 5.76 -1.60 20.16
C PRO A 159 4.32 -1.52 19.67
N LEU A 160 4.13 -0.98 18.45
CA LEU A 160 2.88 -1.07 17.71
C LEU A 160 2.71 -2.53 17.25
N GLY A 161 2.18 -3.41 18.10
CA GLY A 161 1.86 -4.77 17.67
C GLY A 161 1.83 -5.89 18.72
N GLU A 162 2.38 -5.72 19.93
CA GLU A 162 2.44 -6.84 20.89
C GLU A 162 1.44 -6.73 22.04
N ARG A 163 0.26 -7.32 21.85
CA ARG A 163 -0.38 -8.08 22.93
C ARG A 163 -0.11 -9.56 22.70
N ARG A 164 0.65 -10.17 23.61
CA ARG A 164 0.98 -11.60 23.71
C ARG A 164 -0.14 -12.51 23.18
N SER A 165 0.23 -13.53 22.42
CA SER A 165 -0.48 -14.83 22.48
C SER A 165 0.52 -15.98 22.33
N PRO A 166 0.61 -16.88 23.34
CA PRO A 166 1.19 -18.19 23.13
C PRO A 166 0.19 -19.01 22.29
N SER A 167 0.72 -19.82 21.38
CA SER A 167 0.00 -20.84 20.59
C SER A 167 -0.93 -20.37 19.45
N ARG A 168 -0.69 -21.03 18.30
CA ARG A 168 -1.62 -21.17 17.18
C ARG A 168 -3.03 -21.53 17.66
N ARG A 169 -3.97 -20.58 17.57
CA ARG A 169 -5.38 -20.78 17.18
C ARG A 169 -6.12 -19.44 17.23
N ALA A 170 -6.00 -18.67 16.14
CA ALA A 170 -6.98 -17.67 15.72
C ALA A 170 -6.69 -17.23 14.27
N THR A 171 -6.48 -18.18 13.36
CA THR A 171 -6.56 -17.89 11.91
C THR A 171 -8.03 -17.90 11.49
N ARG A 172 -8.80 -16.90 11.95
CA ARG A 172 -10.14 -16.52 11.45
C ARG A 172 -10.62 -15.33 12.28
N GLY A 173 -10.74 -14.17 11.63
CA GLY A 173 -11.36 -13.00 12.23
C GLY A 173 -10.65 -11.67 11.97
N SER A 174 -10.26 -11.38 10.72
CA SER A 174 -10.22 -10.03 10.12
C SER A 174 -9.71 -10.13 8.67
N ARG A 175 -10.49 -10.81 7.83
CA ARG A 175 -10.55 -10.46 6.41
C ARG A 175 -11.69 -9.46 6.29
N VAL A 176 -11.37 -8.17 6.32
CA VAL A 176 -12.20 -7.20 5.61
C VAL A 176 -11.81 -7.32 4.13
N SER A 177 -12.31 -8.39 3.50
CA SER A 177 -12.70 -8.32 2.09
C SER A 177 -14.02 -7.57 2.08
N GLY A 178 -14.07 -6.37 1.50
CA GLY A 178 -15.35 -5.69 1.33
C GLY A 178 -15.32 -4.20 1.08
N CYS A 179 -14.59 -3.73 0.05
CA CYS A 179 -15.20 -2.78 -0.88
C CYS A 179 -14.44 -2.83 -2.22
N PRO A 180 -15.09 -3.26 -3.32
CA PRO A 180 -14.46 -3.37 -4.62
C PRO A 180 -14.34 -1.96 -5.21
N ARG A 181 -13.18 -1.32 -5.10
CA ARG A 181 -12.89 -0.19 -5.99
C ARG A 181 -13.06 -0.70 -7.43
N GLY A 182 -13.83 0.03 -8.22
CA GLY A 182 -14.01 -0.24 -9.65
C GLY A 182 -12.64 -0.28 -10.31
N ARG A 183 -12.10 -1.48 -10.48
CA ARG A 183 -11.09 -1.70 -11.52
C ARG A 183 -11.83 -1.45 -12.82
N PRO A 184 -11.23 -0.79 -13.83
CA PRO A 184 -11.85 -0.70 -15.14
C PRO A 184 -12.30 -2.10 -15.54
N ARG A 185 -13.57 -2.24 -15.95
CA ARG A 185 -14.22 -3.52 -16.26
C ARG A 185 -13.35 -4.37 -17.19
N GLU A 186 -12.67 -3.70 -18.12
CA GLU A 186 -11.68 -4.24 -19.05
C GLU A 186 -10.54 -4.99 -18.34
N CYS A 187 -9.89 -4.39 -17.34
CA CYS A 187 -8.73 -4.98 -16.68
C CYS A 187 -9.08 -6.26 -15.89
N ARG A 188 -10.30 -6.34 -15.33
CA ARG A 188 -10.81 -7.58 -14.71
C ARG A 188 -11.12 -8.65 -15.75
N GLN A 189 -11.73 -8.26 -16.86
CA GLN A 189 -12.08 -9.16 -17.95
C GLN A 189 -10.81 -9.75 -18.58
N THR A 190 -9.86 -8.90 -18.99
CA THR A 190 -8.56 -9.34 -19.52
C THR A 190 -7.83 -10.25 -18.53
N GLY A 191 -7.89 -9.96 -17.22
CA GLY A 191 -7.32 -10.84 -16.20
C GLY A 191 -7.98 -12.22 -16.13
N ALA A 192 -9.29 -12.30 -16.32
CA ALA A 192 -10.02 -13.57 -16.37
C ALA A 192 -9.74 -14.33 -17.68
N ASP A 193 -9.65 -13.61 -18.80
CA ASP A 193 -9.37 -14.18 -20.12
C ASP A 193 -7.95 -14.76 -20.16
N VAL A 194 -6.96 -14.02 -19.65
CA VAL A 194 -5.57 -14.50 -19.51
C VAL A 194 -5.51 -15.76 -18.65
N LYS A 195 -6.19 -15.80 -17.51
CA LYS A 195 -6.21 -17.01 -16.66
C LYS A 195 -6.85 -18.19 -17.37
N SER A 196 -7.96 -17.96 -18.06
CA SER A 196 -8.68 -19.00 -18.82
C SER A 196 -7.82 -19.56 -19.94
N ALA A 197 -7.11 -18.69 -20.66
CA ALA A 197 -6.16 -19.07 -21.71
C ALA A 197 -5.01 -19.92 -21.15
N LEU A 198 -4.41 -19.52 -20.03
CA LEU A 198 -3.34 -20.28 -19.39
C LEU A 198 -3.82 -21.67 -18.93
N ILE A 199 -5.02 -21.76 -18.33
CA ILE A 199 -5.62 -23.03 -17.92
C ILE A 199 -5.88 -23.93 -19.14
N ALA A 200 -6.43 -23.37 -20.22
CA ALA A 200 -6.65 -24.11 -21.47
C ALA A 200 -5.33 -24.61 -22.10
N GLY A 201 -4.23 -23.88 -21.91
CA GLY A 201 -2.86 -24.30 -22.26
C GLY A 201 -2.22 -25.32 -21.31
N GLY A 202 -2.97 -25.83 -20.32
CA GLY A 202 -2.49 -26.78 -19.33
C GLY A 202 -1.48 -26.19 -18.34
N LEU A 203 -1.60 -24.89 -18.04
CA LEU A 203 -0.74 -24.18 -17.08
C LEU A 203 -1.52 -23.91 -15.78
N SER A 204 -0.95 -24.29 -14.65
CA SER A 204 -1.56 -24.05 -13.34
C SER A 204 -1.37 -22.59 -12.92
N THR A 205 -2.48 -21.92 -12.57
CA THR A 205 -2.50 -20.52 -12.11
C THR A 205 -2.84 -20.38 -10.62
N SER A 206 -3.08 -21.50 -9.92
CA SER A 206 -3.82 -21.54 -8.64
C SER A 206 -2.99 -21.72 -7.38
N ASP A 207 -1.67 -21.93 -7.47
CA ASP A 207 -0.86 -22.20 -6.28
C ASP A 207 0.22 -21.13 -6.06
N GLY A 208 0.55 -20.87 -4.78
CA GLY A 208 1.63 -19.97 -4.37
C GLY A 208 3.03 -20.34 -4.90
N SER A 209 3.12 -21.45 -5.62
CA SER A 209 4.27 -22.00 -6.35
C SER A 209 4.21 -21.75 -7.86
N SER A 210 3.20 -21.04 -8.39
CA SER A 210 3.10 -20.81 -9.84
C SER A 210 4.25 -19.94 -10.34
N LEU A 211 4.93 -20.42 -11.39
CA LEU A 211 6.04 -19.74 -12.04
C LEU A 211 5.59 -18.47 -12.78
N THR A 212 4.31 -18.34 -13.08
CA THR A 212 3.69 -17.18 -13.73
C THR A 212 3.10 -16.20 -12.72
N ARG A 213 3.45 -14.92 -12.83
CA ARG A 213 2.87 -13.84 -12.03
C ARG A 213 2.11 -12.85 -12.92
N LEU A 214 0.84 -12.65 -12.59
CA LEU A 214 0.01 -11.57 -13.14
C LEU A 214 0.06 -10.35 -12.22
N ILE A 215 0.42 -9.21 -12.77
CA ILE A 215 0.58 -7.94 -12.07
C ILE A 215 -0.32 -6.91 -12.75
N VAL A 216 -1.12 -6.16 -12.00
CA VAL A 216 -1.82 -4.99 -12.55
C VAL A 216 -0.97 -3.78 -12.21
N GLY A 217 -0.47 -3.06 -13.23
CA GLY A 217 0.33 -1.86 -12.99
C GLY A 217 -0.50 -0.63 -12.66
N SER A 218 0.18 0.45 -12.30
CA SER A 218 -0.42 1.76 -11.96
C SER A 218 -1.15 2.42 -13.14
N ASP A 219 -0.81 2.06 -14.36
CA ASP A 219 -1.46 2.45 -15.62
C ASP A 219 -2.73 1.63 -15.94
N ASN A 220 -3.20 0.80 -15.00
CA ASN A 220 -4.30 -0.16 -15.19
C ASN A 220 -4.07 -1.16 -16.32
N LYS A 221 -2.82 -1.39 -16.75
CA LYS A 221 -2.49 -2.46 -17.70
C LYS A 221 -2.13 -3.73 -16.96
N LEU A 222 -2.66 -4.85 -17.45
CA LEU A 222 -2.30 -6.18 -16.96
C LEU A 222 -0.93 -6.55 -17.53
N ARG A 223 -0.02 -7.00 -16.66
CA ARG A 223 1.32 -7.47 -16.99
C ARG A 223 1.49 -8.92 -16.58
N LEU A 224 2.25 -9.68 -17.36
CA LEU A 224 2.60 -11.07 -17.10
C LEU A 224 4.13 -11.19 -17.04
N SER A 225 4.64 -11.90 -16.03
CA SER A 225 6.07 -12.19 -15.86
C SER A 225 6.28 -13.63 -15.41
N LEU A 226 7.47 -14.17 -15.67
CA LEU A 226 7.93 -15.43 -15.08
C LEU A 226 8.84 -15.16 -13.88
N ARG A 227 8.61 -15.89 -12.79
CA ARG A 227 9.51 -15.88 -11.64
C ARG A 227 10.79 -16.63 -11.97
N ALA A 228 11.92 -15.99 -11.73
CA ALA A 228 13.20 -16.66 -11.70
C ALA A 228 13.38 -17.36 -10.35
N ASP A 229 12.86 -18.56 -10.19
CA ASP A 229 13.32 -19.45 -9.12
C ASP A 229 14.71 -19.96 -9.52
N GLY A 230 15.73 -19.73 -8.69
CA GLY A 230 17.14 -19.98 -9.00
C GLY A 230 17.53 -21.43 -9.34
N HIS A 231 16.55 -22.32 -9.49
CA HIS A 231 16.72 -23.74 -9.78
C HIS A 231 16.13 -24.21 -11.12
N ALA A 232 15.30 -23.40 -11.80
CA ALA A 232 14.80 -23.77 -13.13
C ALA A 232 15.87 -23.52 -14.21
N GLU A 233 16.24 -24.55 -14.96
CA GLU A 233 17.19 -24.42 -16.07
C GLU A 233 16.65 -23.45 -17.14
N GLN A 234 17.54 -22.69 -17.77
CA GLN A 234 17.20 -21.70 -18.80
C GLN A 234 16.37 -22.30 -19.96
N ARG A 235 16.59 -23.59 -20.29
CA ARG A 235 15.82 -24.32 -21.30
C ARG A 235 14.37 -24.54 -20.89
N ASP A 236 14.11 -24.84 -19.62
CA ASP A 236 12.76 -25.05 -19.09
C ASP A 236 11.94 -23.75 -19.09
N ARG A 237 12.60 -22.62 -18.79
CA ARG A 237 11.97 -21.30 -18.87
C ARG A 237 11.58 -20.91 -20.30
N GLY A 238 12.46 -21.19 -21.27
CA GLY A 238 12.15 -20.96 -22.68
C GLY A 238 10.96 -21.80 -23.17
N SER A 239 10.90 -23.07 -22.77
CA SER A 239 9.78 -23.96 -23.08
C SER A 239 8.47 -23.48 -22.45
N LEU A 240 8.51 -23.07 -21.17
CA LEU A 240 7.36 -22.52 -20.47
C LEU A 240 6.87 -21.20 -21.08
N ALA A 241 7.77 -20.27 -21.39
CA ALA A 241 7.45 -19.00 -22.05
C ALA A 241 6.77 -19.24 -23.41
N ASN A 242 7.29 -20.18 -24.21
CA ASN A 242 6.66 -20.58 -25.48
C ASN A 242 5.23 -21.09 -25.28
N ARG A 243 5.02 -21.98 -24.30
CA ARG A 243 3.68 -22.51 -23.99
C ARG A 243 2.70 -21.40 -23.56
N ILE A 244 3.16 -20.46 -22.74
CA ILE A 244 2.37 -19.30 -22.31
C ILE A 244 1.99 -18.43 -23.50
N VAL A 245 2.98 -18.02 -24.32
CA VAL A 245 2.74 -17.17 -25.50
C VAL A 245 1.79 -17.86 -26.48
N GLY A 246 1.95 -19.17 -26.69
CA GLY A 246 1.03 -19.97 -27.51
C GLY A 246 -0.40 -19.98 -26.96
N ALA A 247 -0.56 -20.21 -25.65
CA ALA A 247 -1.87 -20.23 -24.99
C ALA A 247 -2.58 -18.87 -25.07
N LEU A 248 -1.86 -17.77 -24.86
CA LEU A 248 -2.42 -16.42 -24.95
C LEU A 248 -2.78 -16.04 -26.39
N ARG A 249 -1.92 -16.38 -27.35
CA ARG A 249 -2.18 -16.14 -28.77
C ARG A 249 -3.44 -16.88 -29.24
N ALA A 250 -3.66 -18.12 -28.78
CA ALA A 250 -4.86 -18.89 -29.10
C ALA A 250 -6.15 -18.26 -28.54
N ALA A 251 -6.03 -17.38 -27.54
CA ALA A 251 -7.13 -16.62 -26.95
C ALA A 251 -7.21 -15.18 -27.47
N ASP A 252 -6.54 -14.85 -28.58
CA ASP A 252 -6.46 -13.49 -29.15
C ASP A 252 -5.84 -12.46 -28.19
N ILE A 253 -4.92 -12.89 -27.32
CA ILE A 253 -4.19 -12.02 -26.38
C ILE A 253 -2.73 -11.91 -26.82
N ARG A 254 -2.28 -10.69 -27.09
CA ARG A 254 -0.88 -10.36 -27.38
C ARG A 254 -0.14 -9.94 -26.12
N LEU A 255 1.16 -10.26 -26.10
CA LEU A 255 2.10 -9.74 -25.12
C LEU A 255 2.96 -8.67 -25.78
N LEU A 256 3.09 -7.51 -25.15
CA LEU A 256 3.89 -6.39 -25.62
C LEU A 256 4.98 -6.02 -24.60
N SER A 257 6.18 -5.72 -25.10
CA SER A 257 7.23 -5.09 -24.30
C SER A 257 6.88 -3.62 -24.07
N HIS A 258 7.03 -3.16 -22.83
CA HIS A 258 6.85 -1.74 -22.50
C HIS A 258 8.04 -0.89 -22.98
N GLU A 259 9.25 -1.45 -22.95
CA GLU A 259 10.49 -0.73 -23.29
C GLU A 259 10.74 -0.74 -24.80
N THR A 260 10.31 -1.79 -25.48
CA THR A 260 10.63 -2.07 -26.89
C THR A 260 9.40 -2.65 -27.62
N PRO A 261 8.37 -1.84 -27.93
CA PRO A 261 7.10 -2.34 -28.49
C PRO A 261 7.25 -3.14 -29.79
N ASP A 262 8.29 -2.84 -30.58
CA ASP A 262 8.57 -3.46 -31.88
C ASP A 262 9.44 -4.73 -31.78
N GLU A 263 9.88 -5.11 -30.59
CA GLU A 263 10.74 -6.27 -30.41
C GLU A 263 9.94 -7.58 -30.54
N LEU A 264 10.32 -8.39 -31.54
CA LEU A 264 9.60 -9.62 -31.88
C LEU A 264 9.88 -10.78 -30.92
N ASP A 265 10.94 -10.71 -30.11
CA ASP A 265 11.33 -11.79 -29.18
C ASP A 265 10.58 -11.73 -27.84
N VAL A 266 9.26 -11.79 -27.91
CA VAL A 266 8.36 -11.84 -26.75
C VAL A 266 8.68 -13.05 -25.85
N VAL A 267 9.05 -14.18 -26.46
CA VAL A 267 9.35 -15.42 -25.74
C VAL A 267 10.64 -15.28 -24.94
N GLY A 268 11.72 -14.77 -25.54
CA GLY A 268 13.00 -14.56 -24.86
C GLY A 268 12.87 -13.58 -23.69
N GLN A 269 12.14 -12.48 -23.89
CA GLN A 269 11.89 -11.51 -22.82
C GLN A 269 11.08 -12.10 -21.67
N LEU A 270 10.04 -12.87 -21.95
CA LEU A 270 9.25 -13.53 -20.91
C LEU A 270 10.11 -14.58 -20.18
N ALA A 271 10.91 -15.37 -20.90
CA ALA A 271 11.82 -16.37 -20.35
C ALA A 271 12.91 -15.76 -19.46
N SER A 272 13.35 -14.53 -19.75
CA SER A 272 14.28 -13.76 -18.91
C SER A 272 13.60 -13.13 -17.68
N GLY A 273 12.29 -13.34 -17.49
CA GLY A 273 11.54 -12.82 -16.35
C GLY A 273 11.04 -11.39 -16.50
N ARG A 274 11.14 -10.77 -17.69
CA ARG A 274 10.57 -9.43 -17.91
C ARG A 274 9.05 -9.47 -17.83
N ALA A 275 8.48 -8.35 -17.37
CA ALA A 275 7.03 -8.16 -17.31
C ALA A 275 6.50 -7.58 -18.62
N LEU A 276 5.63 -8.31 -19.30
CA LEU A 276 5.06 -7.92 -20.59
C LEU A 276 3.58 -7.57 -20.43
N ILE A 277 3.11 -6.57 -21.18
CA ILE A 277 1.71 -6.10 -21.15
C ILE A 277 0.83 -7.08 -21.91
N CYS A 278 -0.29 -7.49 -21.31
CA CYS A 278 -1.33 -8.28 -21.97
C CYS A 278 -2.33 -7.34 -22.64
N GLU A 279 -2.54 -7.50 -23.95
CA GLU A 279 -3.50 -6.74 -24.73
C GLU A 279 -4.41 -7.68 -25.54
N ILE A 280 -5.72 -7.44 -25.52
CA ILE A 280 -6.68 -8.19 -26.34
C ILE A 280 -6.66 -7.60 -27.74
N VAL A 281 -6.48 -8.45 -28.75
CA VAL A 281 -6.56 -8.04 -30.14
C VAL A 281 -8.03 -7.84 -30.49
N PRO A 282 -8.46 -6.63 -30.91
CA PRO A 282 -9.81 -6.44 -31.40
C PRO A 282 -10.01 -7.28 -32.66
N ARG A 283 -11.10 -8.05 -32.69
CA ARG A 283 -11.54 -8.82 -33.86
C ARG A 283 -12.19 -7.92 -34.91
#